data_AF-A0A198UIR5-F1
#
_entry.id   AF-A0A198UIR5-F1
#
_cell.length_a   1.000
_cell.length_b   1.000
_cell.length_c   1.000
_cell.angle_alpha   90.00
_cell.angle_beta   90.00
_cell.angle_gamma   90.00
#
_symmetry.space_group_name_H-M   'P 1'
#
loop_
_entity.id
_entity.type
_entity.pdbx_description
1 polymer ?
#
loop_
_entity_poly.entity_id
_entity_poly.type
_entity_poly.pdbx_seq_one_letter_code
_entity_poly.pdbx_strand_id
1 'polypeptide(L)'
;MAEIFQSNFVFGLQGNLYQEFLDKEVRPIIQNIIGANDYEIIDFDKHLSKLDFDKSKRKESIFPEFYLNFLGDIIKENNIVSFKKKVCITLDERLCNEVCPNTNRKITTIKIGGVELAYFIYFDIREFFDFIYGSKIQESHTGENINNNSEKIKDINNGMTINKIQEDELMDKDSNYLLDESILPKLFSGKGDNNFTAKELVERIGYIHNVNNDRRISFIHDTKDSNTGFPIYHEEFPEIKNYAIGTPVKAIGCFIGDRFYTNDYEVIDIDELPFQVMRLSGTLKIHSTFAIIKTAIGDVYTSLNLIQKYAPNTVHQVECIAIEAYNKKQQENGWKAIWVE
;
A
#
# COMPACT_ATOMS: atom_id res chain seq x y z
N MET A 1 1.21 36.60 -5.92
CA MET A 1 0.07 35.69 -5.74
C MET A 1 0.66 34.30 -5.94
N ALA A 2 0.87 33.54 -4.86
CA ALA A 2 1.46 32.21 -4.97
C ALA A 2 0.34 31.26 -5.38
N GLU A 3 0.42 30.71 -6.58
CA GLU A 3 -0.44 29.59 -6.97
C GLU A 3 -0.08 28.43 -6.04
N ILE A 4 -0.98 28.13 -5.11
CA ILE A 4 -0.87 26.96 -4.25
C ILE A 4 -1.23 25.79 -5.15
N PHE A 5 -0.22 25.14 -5.71
CA PHE A 5 -0.40 23.83 -6.36
C PHE A 5 -0.86 22.85 -5.27
N GLN A 6 -2.11 22.44 -5.33
CA GLN A 6 -2.70 21.43 -4.46
C GLN A 6 -3.24 20.31 -5.33
N SER A 7 -2.53 19.18 -5.37
CA SER A 7 -3.06 17.97 -6.00
C SER A 7 -4.04 17.28 -5.03
N ASN A 8 -5.23 16.91 -5.50
CA ASN A 8 -6.28 16.28 -4.68
C ASN A 8 -6.24 14.75 -4.69
N PHE A 9 -5.35 14.12 -5.46
CA PHE A 9 -5.20 12.66 -5.47
C PHE A 9 -3.88 12.25 -6.13
N VAL A 10 -3.06 11.43 -5.46
CA VAL A 10 -1.79 10.94 -6.04
C VAL A 10 -1.58 9.49 -5.61
N PHE A 11 -1.27 8.65 -6.58
CA PHE A 11 -0.83 7.29 -6.35
C PHE A 11 0.55 7.08 -6.99
N GLY A 12 1.42 6.37 -6.29
CA GLY A 12 2.70 5.91 -6.80
C GLY A 12 2.59 4.44 -7.21
N LEU A 13 3.26 4.07 -8.29
CA LEU A 13 3.40 2.66 -8.66
C LEU A 13 4.62 2.07 -7.95
N GLN A 14 4.39 0.98 -7.23
CA GLN A 14 5.43 0.14 -6.64
C GLN A 14 5.12 -1.31 -6.98
N GLY A 15 6.15 -2.10 -7.27
CA GLY A 15 5.99 -3.50 -7.64
C GLY A 15 7.30 -4.15 -8.09
N ASN A 16 7.34 -5.48 -8.10
CA ASN A 16 8.57 -6.24 -8.38
C ASN A 16 9.15 -5.95 -9.77
N LEU A 17 8.29 -5.68 -10.75
CA LEU A 17 8.69 -5.33 -12.12
C LEU A 17 8.73 -3.82 -12.36
N TYR A 18 8.57 -3.00 -11.32
CA TYR A 18 8.53 -1.55 -11.48
C TYR A 18 9.86 -0.99 -12.00
N GLN A 19 11.00 -1.47 -11.50
CA GLN A 19 12.29 -1.04 -12.04
C GLN A 19 12.49 -1.49 -13.49
N GLU A 20 12.04 -2.69 -13.85
CA GLU A 20 12.09 -3.12 -15.24
C GLU A 20 11.16 -2.31 -16.15
N PHE A 21 9.97 -1.93 -15.67
CA PHE A 21 9.08 -1.01 -16.36
C PHE A 21 9.74 0.36 -16.54
N LEU A 22 10.40 0.87 -15.49
CA LEU A 22 11.15 2.11 -15.58
C LEU A 22 12.22 2.02 -16.66
N ASP A 23 13.02 0.96 -16.65
CA ASP A 23 14.16 0.82 -17.55
C ASP A 23 13.75 0.55 -19.00
N LYS A 24 12.75 -0.31 -19.24
CA LYS A 24 12.35 -0.78 -20.57
C LYS A 24 11.35 0.15 -21.26
N GLU A 25 10.38 0.68 -20.52
CA GLU A 25 9.27 1.46 -21.09
C GLU A 25 9.42 2.96 -20.83
N VAL A 26 9.78 3.34 -19.60
CA VAL A 26 9.71 4.75 -19.17
C VAL A 26 10.96 5.55 -19.57
N ARG A 27 12.17 5.04 -19.30
CA ARG A 27 13.43 5.74 -19.58
C ARG A 27 13.61 6.12 -21.06
N PRO A 28 13.28 5.27 -22.05
CA PRO A 28 13.34 5.65 -23.46
C PRO A 28 12.43 6.84 -23.79
N ILE A 29 11.23 6.86 -23.21
CA ILE A 29 10.26 7.95 -23.38
C ILE A 29 10.80 9.24 -22.75
N ILE A 30 11.35 9.16 -21.54
CA ILE A 30 11.98 10.31 -20.86
C ILE A 30 13.12 10.88 -21.71
N GLN A 31 13.99 10.02 -22.25
CA GLN A 31 15.10 10.46 -23.12
C GLN A 31 14.60 11.20 -24.36
N ASN A 32 13.51 10.73 -24.98
CA ASN A 32 12.90 11.42 -26.14
C ASN A 32 12.24 12.76 -25.78
N ILE A 33 11.78 12.92 -24.54
CA ILE A 33 11.21 14.18 -24.02
C ILE A 33 12.31 15.17 -23.67
N ILE A 34 13.34 14.72 -22.94
CA ILE A 34 14.38 15.58 -22.36
C ILE A 34 15.52 15.86 -23.35
N GLY A 35 15.75 14.95 -24.30
CA GLY A 35 16.88 14.98 -25.24
C GLY A 35 18.24 14.70 -24.60
N ALA A 36 18.27 14.17 -23.37
CA ALA A 36 19.50 13.88 -22.64
C ALA A 36 19.32 12.65 -21.72
N ASN A 37 20.44 12.00 -21.41
CA ASN A 37 20.49 10.85 -20.49
C ASN A 37 20.79 11.26 -19.03
N ASP A 38 21.21 12.51 -18.82
CA ASP A 38 21.54 13.03 -17.49
C ASP A 38 20.30 13.66 -16.85
N TYR A 39 19.49 12.80 -16.24
CA TYR A 39 18.31 13.17 -15.46
C TYR A 39 18.17 12.25 -14.25
N GLU A 40 17.42 12.71 -13.26
CA GLU A 40 17.08 11.96 -12.07
C GLU A 40 15.58 11.76 -12.00
N ILE A 41 15.15 10.51 -11.89
CA ILE A 41 13.75 10.19 -11.60
C ILE A 41 13.57 10.39 -10.10
N ILE A 42 12.68 11.31 -9.72
CA ILE A 42 12.35 11.55 -8.32
C ILE A 42 11.45 10.42 -7.86
N ASP A 43 11.87 9.74 -6.80
CA ASP A 43 11.09 8.70 -6.14
C ASP A 43 9.77 9.25 -5.59
N PHE A 44 8.73 8.41 -5.58
CA PHE A 44 7.38 8.80 -5.18
C PHE A 44 7.29 9.45 -3.79
N ASP A 45 8.06 8.95 -2.83
CA ASP A 45 8.13 9.46 -1.46
C ASP A 45 8.63 10.92 -1.38
N LYS A 46 9.33 11.38 -2.42
CA LYS A 46 9.85 12.75 -2.56
C LYS A 46 8.98 13.62 -3.47
N HIS A 47 7.86 13.11 -3.98
CA HIS A 47 6.93 13.92 -4.78
C HIS A 47 6.25 14.97 -3.90
N LEU A 48 6.20 16.22 -4.36
CA LEU A 48 5.48 17.31 -3.67
C LEU A 48 4.06 16.93 -3.29
N SER A 49 3.45 16.17 -4.20
CA SER A 49 2.07 15.77 -4.11
C SER A 49 1.85 14.66 -3.06
N LYS A 50 2.88 13.90 -2.64
CA LYS A 50 2.83 13.02 -1.45
C LYS A 50 2.83 13.83 -0.16
N LEU A 51 3.60 14.92 -0.12
CA LEU A 51 3.72 15.83 1.02
C LEU A 51 2.42 16.62 1.27
N ASP A 52 1.66 16.94 0.21
CA ASP A 52 0.33 17.56 0.31
C ASP A 52 -0.65 16.73 1.17
N PHE A 53 -0.48 15.40 1.22
CA PHE A 53 -1.33 14.51 2.01
C PHE A 53 -0.79 14.19 3.40
N ASP A 54 0.44 14.58 3.72
CA ASP A 54 1.00 14.41 5.06
C ASP A 54 0.32 15.38 6.04
N LYS A 55 -0.60 14.85 6.85
CA LYS A 55 -1.36 15.62 7.84
C LYS A 55 -0.46 16.36 8.84
N SER A 56 0.75 15.86 9.08
CA SER A 56 1.72 16.51 9.97
C SER A 56 2.33 17.77 9.35
N LYS A 57 2.49 17.79 8.02
CA LYS A 57 3.13 18.88 7.26
C LYS A 57 2.13 19.84 6.57
N ARG A 58 0.82 19.55 6.55
CA ARG A 58 -0.21 20.39 5.90
C ARG A 58 -0.27 21.86 6.35
N LYS A 59 0.26 22.21 7.53
CA LYS A 59 0.32 23.58 8.03
C LYS A 59 1.68 24.26 7.79
N GLU A 60 2.67 23.48 7.39
CA GLU A 60 3.99 23.95 7.05
C GLU A 60 4.04 24.24 5.55
N SER A 61 4.84 25.22 5.15
CA SER A 61 5.02 25.50 3.73
C SER A 61 5.64 24.28 3.05
N ILE A 62 5.12 23.86 1.90
CA ILE A 62 5.68 22.81 1.03
C ILE A 62 6.98 23.25 0.34
N PHE A 63 7.29 24.55 0.38
CA PHE A 63 8.46 25.14 -0.26
C PHE A 63 9.82 24.56 0.18
N PRO A 64 10.10 24.29 1.46
CA PRO A 64 11.37 23.70 1.89
C PRO A 64 11.63 22.35 1.23
N GLU A 65 10.61 21.51 1.11
CA GLU A 65 10.73 20.20 0.45
C GLU A 65 10.89 20.33 -1.07
N PHE A 66 10.26 21.32 -1.68
CA PHE A 66 10.53 21.67 -3.07
C PHE A 66 11.97 22.12 -3.27
N TYR A 67 12.49 22.98 -2.39
CA TYR A 67 13.89 23.41 -2.42
C TYR A 67 14.85 22.23 -2.23
N LEU A 68 14.59 21.33 -1.29
CA LEU A 68 15.46 20.19 -1.01
C LEU A 68 15.47 19.16 -2.14
N ASN A 69 14.29 18.78 -2.64
CA ASN A 69 14.17 17.65 -3.58
C ASN A 69 14.34 18.05 -5.05
N PHE A 70 14.01 19.29 -5.41
CA PHE A 70 14.05 19.75 -6.81
C PHE A 70 15.14 20.78 -7.11
N LEU A 71 15.61 21.52 -6.12
CA LEU A 71 16.57 22.62 -6.32
C LEU A 71 17.88 22.44 -5.53
N GLY A 72 17.97 21.43 -4.67
CA GLY A 72 19.09 21.25 -3.74
C GLY A 72 20.41 20.92 -4.41
N ASP A 73 20.37 20.43 -5.65
CA ASP A 73 21.54 20.07 -6.47
C ASP A 73 21.95 21.17 -7.46
N ILE A 74 21.33 22.36 -7.39
CA ILE A 74 21.77 23.51 -8.18
C ILE A 74 23.05 24.07 -7.56
N ILE A 75 24.17 23.83 -8.24
CA ILE A 75 25.49 24.27 -7.81
C ILE A 75 26.00 25.34 -8.80
N LYS A 76 26.61 26.40 -8.26
CA LYS A 76 27.31 27.41 -9.06
C LYS A 76 28.81 27.31 -8.83
N GLU A 77 29.53 26.86 -9.85
CA GLU A 77 31.00 26.81 -9.86
C GLU A 77 31.54 27.58 -11.06
N ASN A 78 32.53 28.47 -10.84
CA ASN A 78 33.20 29.22 -11.92
C ASN A 78 32.25 29.94 -12.90
N ASN A 79 31.17 30.55 -12.39
CA ASN A 79 30.09 31.19 -13.17
C ASN A 79 29.27 30.25 -14.08
N ILE A 80 29.44 28.94 -13.94
CA ILE A 80 28.61 27.92 -14.56
C ILE A 80 27.63 27.41 -13.50
N VAL A 81 26.35 27.35 -13.85
CA VAL A 81 25.31 26.74 -13.02
C VAL A 81 25.08 25.34 -13.54
N SER A 82 25.33 24.34 -12.70
CA SER A 82 25.07 22.93 -12.96
C SER A 82 23.90 22.46 -12.11
N PHE A 83 23.00 21.69 -12.72
CA PHE A 83 21.87 21.06 -12.05
C PHE A 83 21.51 19.80 -12.83
N LYS A 84 20.91 18.82 -12.15
CA LYS A 84 20.39 17.63 -12.81
C LYS A 84 18.91 17.81 -13.05
N LYS A 85 18.45 17.52 -14.26
CA LYS A 85 17.01 17.59 -14.58
C LYS A 85 16.25 16.55 -13.75
N LYS A 86 15.18 16.98 -13.10
CA LYS A 86 14.33 16.10 -12.27
C LYS A 86 13.12 15.62 -13.06
N VAL A 87 12.75 14.37 -12.88
CA VAL A 87 11.63 13.74 -13.59
C VAL A 87 10.69 13.09 -12.60
N CYS A 88 9.43 13.52 -12.61
CA CYS A 88 8.34 12.95 -11.85
C CYS A 88 7.42 12.20 -12.80
N ILE A 89 7.30 10.90 -12.58
CA ILE A 89 6.29 10.07 -13.24
C ILE A 89 4.98 10.32 -12.51
N THR A 90 3.98 10.83 -13.20
CA THR A 90 2.64 11.05 -12.65
C THR A 90 1.65 10.15 -13.35
N LEU A 91 0.64 9.74 -12.60
CA LEU A 91 -0.50 8.96 -13.10
C LEU A 91 -1.80 9.78 -12.99
N ASP A 92 -1.68 11.04 -12.54
CA ASP A 92 -2.71 12.05 -12.63
C ASP A 92 -2.45 12.93 -13.86
N GLU A 93 -3.28 12.73 -14.87
CA GLU A 93 -3.25 13.47 -16.14
C GLU A 93 -3.44 14.98 -15.95
N ARG A 94 -4.18 15.41 -14.90
CA ARG A 94 -4.50 16.82 -14.65
C ARG A 94 -3.26 17.63 -14.25
N LEU A 95 -2.20 16.96 -13.82
CA LEU A 95 -0.91 17.59 -13.52
C LEU A 95 -0.11 17.93 -14.78
N CYS A 96 -0.55 17.47 -15.94
CA CYS A 96 0.11 17.63 -17.23
C CYS A 96 -0.76 18.47 -18.18
N ASN A 97 -0.43 19.75 -18.32
CA ASN A 97 -1.21 20.72 -19.10
C ASN A 97 -0.71 20.89 -20.55
N GLU A 98 0.46 20.37 -20.87
CA GLU A 98 1.09 20.44 -22.19
C GLU A 98 1.17 19.05 -22.83
N VAL A 99 1.37 19.01 -24.15
CA VAL A 99 1.65 17.77 -24.88
C VAL A 99 3.02 17.91 -25.53
N CYS A 100 3.92 16.98 -25.22
CA CYS A 100 5.25 16.91 -25.80
C CYS A 100 5.13 16.59 -27.30
N PRO A 101 5.68 17.43 -28.20
CA PRO A 101 5.57 17.20 -29.64
C PRO A 101 6.32 15.96 -30.13
N ASN A 102 7.37 15.53 -29.42
CA ASN A 102 8.23 14.42 -29.83
C ASN A 102 7.61 13.05 -29.52
N THR A 103 6.85 12.96 -28.44
CA THR A 103 6.31 11.69 -27.91
C THR A 103 4.78 11.68 -27.87
N ASN A 104 4.13 12.80 -28.19
CA ASN A 104 2.70 13.04 -27.99
C ASN A 104 2.24 12.79 -26.54
N ARG A 105 3.18 12.87 -25.59
CA ARG A 105 2.96 12.57 -24.18
C ARG A 105 2.47 13.81 -23.45
N LYS A 106 1.50 13.67 -22.55
CA LYS A 106 1.12 14.77 -21.65
C LYS A 106 2.24 15.04 -20.65
N ILE A 107 2.66 16.30 -20.57
CA ILE A 107 3.73 16.76 -19.67
C ILE A 107 3.37 18.11 -19.02
N THR A 108 4.07 18.44 -17.94
CA THR A 108 4.22 19.81 -17.43
C THR A 108 5.69 20.02 -17.09
N THR A 109 6.21 21.22 -17.33
CA THR A 109 7.60 21.56 -16.96
C THR A 109 7.63 22.69 -15.94
N ILE A 110 8.50 22.57 -14.94
CA ILE A 110 8.85 23.69 -14.06
C ILE A 110 10.08 24.37 -14.62
N LYS A 111 9.93 25.65 -14.95
CA LYS A 111 11.01 26.48 -15.50
C LYS A 111 11.46 27.54 -14.49
N ILE A 112 12.76 27.69 -14.30
CA ILE A 112 13.35 28.80 -13.54
C ILE A 112 14.26 29.58 -14.47
N GLY A 113 14.02 30.88 -14.62
CA GLY A 113 14.80 31.72 -15.54
C GLY A 113 14.72 31.27 -17.00
N GLY A 114 13.64 30.59 -17.40
CA GLY A 114 13.47 30.04 -18.75
C GLY A 114 14.13 28.67 -18.98
N VAL A 115 14.83 28.13 -17.98
CA VAL A 115 15.46 26.81 -18.04
C VAL A 115 14.54 25.76 -17.43
N GLU A 116 14.29 24.68 -18.15
CA GLU A 116 13.49 23.55 -17.69
C GLU A 116 14.28 22.70 -16.68
N LEU A 117 13.81 22.70 -15.42
CA LEU A 117 14.46 22.02 -14.32
C LEU A 117 13.79 20.69 -13.97
N ALA A 118 12.45 20.68 -13.94
CA ALA A 118 11.67 19.51 -13.56
C ALA A 118 10.59 19.20 -14.59
N TYR A 119 10.37 17.92 -14.84
CA TYR A 119 9.38 17.40 -15.79
C TYR A 119 8.39 16.51 -15.04
N PHE A 120 7.11 16.81 -15.14
CA PHE A 120 6.03 15.90 -14.79
C PHE A 120 5.59 15.22 -16.07
N ILE A 121 5.63 13.90 -16.10
CA ILE A 121 5.34 13.11 -17.30
C ILE A 121 4.24 12.13 -16.96
N TYR A 122 3.11 12.24 -17.66
CA TYR A 122 1.95 11.40 -17.43
C TYR A 122 2.12 10.02 -18.05
N PHE A 123 1.96 8.96 -17.24
CA PHE A 123 1.82 7.58 -17.68
C PHE A 123 0.42 7.06 -17.41
N ASP A 124 -0.18 6.36 -18.37
CA ASP A 124 -1.44 5.69 -18.11
C ASP A 124 -1.17 4.43 -17.29
N ILE A 125 -2.01 4.18 -16.28
CA ILE A 125 -1.92 2.96 -15.47
C ILE A 125 -2.03 1.69 -16.30
N ARG A 126 -2.72 1.75 -17.44
CA ARG A 126 -2.85 0.65 -18.40
C ARG A 126 -1.50 0.23 -18.97
N GLU A 127 -0.58 1.16 -19.24
CA GLU A 127 0.74 0.82 -19.79
C GLU A 127 1.58 -0.02 -18.83
N PHE A 128 1.45 0.24 -17.53
CA PHE A 128 2.10 -0.58 -16.52
C PHE A 128 1.51 -1.99 -16.47
N PHE A 129 0.18 -2.11 -16.55
CA PHE A 129 -0.47 -3.43 -16.61
C PHE A 129 -0.19 -4.17 -17.91
N ASP A 130 -0.18 -3.48 -19.05
CA ASP A 130 0.18 -4.03 -20.36
C ASP A 130 1.63 -4.53 -20.34
N PHE A 131 2.55 -3.83 -19.67
CA PHE A 131 3.90 -4.31 -19.44
C PHE A 131 3.93 -5.58 -18.57
N ILE A 132 3.22 -5.60 -17.43
CA ILE A 132 3.18 -6.76 -16.51
C ILE A 132 2.55 -7.99 -17.17
N TYR A 133 1.44 -7.83 -17.87
CA TYR A 133 0.69 -8.95 -18.42
C TYR A 133 1.17 -9.31 -19.83
N GLY A 134 1.66 -8.34 -20.61
CA GLY A 134 2.26 -8.57 -21.92
C GLY A 134 3.59 -9.33 -21.83
N SER A 135 4.40 -9.08 -20.80
CA SER A 135 5.65 -9.83 -20.56
C SER A 135 5.38 -11.31 -20.21
N LYS A 136 4.35 -11.59 -19.39
CA LYS A 136 3.93 -12.97 -19.06
C LYS A 136 3.39 -13.77 -20.26
N ILE A 137 2.77 -13.09 -21.22
CA ILE A 137 2.31 -13.72 -22.47
C ILE A 137 3.51 -14.09 -23.35
N GLN A 138 4.61 -13.32 -23.33
CA GLN A 138 5.82 -13.66 -24.09
C GLN A 138 6.64 -14.79 -23.43
N GLU A 139 6.67 -14.87 -22.10
CA GLU A 139 7.34 -15.96 -21.37
C GLU A 139 6.61 -17.31 -21.50
N SER A 140 5.27 -17.31 -21.58
CA SER A 140 4.48 -18.53 -21.81
C SER A 140 4.54 -19.05 -23.25
N HIS A 141 4.99 -18.24 -24.21
CA HIS A 141 5.17 -18.65 -25.62
C HIS A 141 6.62 -18.95 -26.01
N THR A 142 7.59 -18.80 -25.11
CA THR A 142 9.00 -19.13 -25.38
C THR A 142 9.38 -20.58 -25.02
N GLY A 143 8.41 -21.39 -24.58
CA GLY A 143 8.56 -22.82 -24.31
C GLY A 143 8.15 -23.78 -25.43
N GLU A 144 7.55 -23.30 -26.53
CA GLU A 144 7.19 -24.16 -27.67
C GLU A 144 7.92 -23.73 -28.94
N ASN A 145 8.90 -24.57 -29.32
CA ASN A 145 9.40 -24.64 -30.69
C ASN A 145 8.23 -24.87 -31.65
N ILE A 146 7.78 -23.83 -32.34
CA ILE A 146 7.05 -23.99 -33.60
C ILE A 146 7.73 -23.15 -34.67
N ASN A 147 8.49 -23.85 -35.51
CA ASN A 147 8.91 -23.38 -36.80
C ASN A 147 7.68 -23.17 -37.71
N ASN A 148 7.72 -22.03 -38.41
CA ASN A 148 7.19 -21.76 -39.75
C ASN A 148 5.74 -21.31 -39.95
N ASN A 149 5.69 -20.10 -40.53
CA ASN A 149 4.88 -19.64 -41.67
C ASN A 149 3.60 -18.81 -41.41
N SER A 150 3.77 -17.53 -41.77
CA SER A 150 2.97 -16.75 -42.72
C SER A 150 1.60 -16.17 -42.31
N GLU A 151 1.58 -14.83 -42.40
CA GLU A 151 0.57 -13.96 -43.05
C GLU A 151 -0.92 -14.00 -42.65
N LYS A 152 -1.44 -12.77 -42.44
CA LYS A 152 -2.84 -12.31 -42.47
C LYS A 152 -3.65 -12.78 -41.24
N ILE A 153 -4.36 -11.90 -40.56
CA ILE A 153 -5.60 -11.29 -41.05
C ILE A 153 -5.86 -9.98 -40.28
N LYS A 154 -6.21 -8.94 -41.05
CA LYS A 154 -6.82 -7.68 -40.61
C LYS A 154 -8.31 -7.87 -40.33
N ASP A 155 -8.87 -6.97 -39.54
CA ASP A 155 -10.28 -6.56 -39.48
C ASP A 155 -11.28 -7.61 -39.01
N ILE A 156 -11.94 -7.37 -37.86
CA ILE A 156 -13.41 -7.26 -37.77
C ILE A 156 -13.76 -6.32 -36.59
N ASN A 157 -14.11 -5.08 -36.92
CA ASN A 157 -15.11 -4.32 -36.18
C ASN A 157 -16.48 -4.76 -36.72
N ASN A 158 -17.41 -5.18 -35.87
CA ASN A 158 -18.83 -4.92 -36.07
C ASN A 158 -19.60 -5.09 -34.77
N GLY A 159 -20.33 -4.05 -34.41
CA GLY A 159 -21.08 -3.95 -33.17
C GLY A 159 -22.36 -4.77 -33.14
N MET A 160 -22.88 -4.94 -31.92
CA MET A 160 -24.28 -5.26 -31.71
C MET A 160 -24.75 -4.58 -30.43
N THR A 161 -25.69 -3.66 -30.57
CA THR A 161 -26.41 -2.98 -29.49
C THR A 161 -27.69 -3.75 -29.20
N ILE A 162 -27.94 -4.20 -27.97
CA ILE A 162 -29.31 -4.44 -27.44
C ILE A 162 -29.38 -4.12 -25.92
N ASN A 163 -30.03 -3.00 -25.63
CA ASN A 163 -31.02 -2.63 -24.60
C ASN A 163 -31.04 -3.18 -23.14
N LYS A 164 -31.19 -2.18 -22.26
CA LYS A 164 -31.70 -2.11 -20.86
C LYS A 164 -32.59 -3.24 -20.33
N ILE A 165 -32.29 -3.69 -19.10
CA ILE A 165 -33.23 -4.12 -18.06
C ILE A 165 -32.74 -3.55 -16.71
N GLN A 166 -33.65 -2.98 -15.90
CA GLN A 166 -33.46 -2.48 -14.52
C GLN A 166 -33.79 -3.57 -13.48
N GLU A 167 -33.13 -3.49 -12.31
CA GLU A 167 -33.52 -3.93 -10.93
C GLU A 167 -33.86 -5.45 -10.75
N ASP A 168 -33.42 -6.23 -9.75
CA ASP A 168 -33.08 -6.02 -8.33
C ASP A 168 -32.15 -7.14 -7.79
N GLU A 169 -31.47 -6.83 -6.68
CA GLU A 169 -31.02 -7.66 -5.53
C GLU A 169 -30.11 -8.93 -5.63
N LEU A 170 -29.15 -8.96 -4.68
CA LEU A 170 -28.62 -10.09 -3.88
C LEU A 170 -27.46 -10.99 -4.37
N MET A 171 -26.44 -10.99 -3.49
CA MET A 171 -25.56 -12.10 -3.06
C MET A 171 -24.23 -12.35 -3.79
N ASP A 172 -23.18 -12.33 -2.96
CA ASP A 172 -21.89 -13.00 -3.08
C ASP A 172 -21.94 -14.24 -3.97
N LYS A 173 -21.08 -14.27 -5.00
CA LYS A 173 -20.47 -15.51 -5.51
C LYS A 173 -19.08 -15.27 -6.08
N ASP A 174 -18.13 -15.97 -5.45
CA ASP A 174 -17.09 -16.77 -6.07
C ASP A 174 -16.09 -16.07 -7.01
N SER A 175 -15.01 -15.55 -6.43
CA SER A 175 -13.71 -15.59 -7.11
C SER A 175 -12.97 -16.86 -6.69
N ASN A 176 -13.22 -17.95 -7.43
CA ASN A 176 -12.33 -19.09 -7.52
C ASN A 176 -10.99 -18.63 -8.09
N TYR A 177 -10.03 -18.31 -7.23
CA TYR A 177 -8.62 -18.39 -7.60
C TYR A 177 -8.11 -19.72 -7.06
N LEU A 178 -7.93 -20.68 -7.97
CA LEU A 178 -7.08 -21.83 -7.73
C LEU A 178 -5.74 -21.30 -7.17
N LEU A 179 -5.45 -21.65 -5.92
CA LEU A 179 -4.13 -21.50 -5.35
C LEU A 179 -3.22 -22.46 -6.12
N ASP A 180 -2.34 -21.89 -6.94
CA ASP A 180 -1.18 -22.61 -7.46
C ASP A 180 -0.27 -22.93 -6.27
N GLU A 181 -0.33 -24.18 -5.80
CA GLU A 181 0.44 -24.72 -4.67
C GLU A 181 1.97 -24.71 -4.91
N SER A 182 2.46 -24.19 -6.04
CA SER A 182 3.88 -24.13 -6.39
C SER A 182 4.63 -22.85 -5.95
N ILE A 183 3.94 -21.84 -5.40
CA ILE A 183 4.56 -20.56 -4.94
C ILE A 183 4.67 -20.48 -3.41
N LEU A 184 5.00 -21.59 -2.76
CA LEU A 184 5.53 -21.58 -1.39
C LEU A 184 7.02 -21.94 -1.43
N PRO A 185 7.94 -20.96 -1.41
CA PRO A 185 9.34 -21.28 -1.22
C PRO A 185 9.52 -21.79 0.21
N LYS A 186 9.74 -23.10 0.33
CA LYS A 186 10.33 -23.74 1.52
C LYS A 186 11.70 -23.08 1.79
N LEU A 187 11.71 -22.06 2.64
CA LEU A 187 12.90 -21.50 3.29
C LEU A 187 12.73 -21.94 4.75
N PHE A 188 13.38 -22.96 5.29
CA PHE A 188 14.80 -23.25 5.28
C PHE A 188 15.04 -24.78 5.35
N SER A 189 15.65 -25.37 4.32
CA SER A 189 16.57 -26.50 4.50
C SER A 189 17.41 -26.68 3.24
N GLY A 190 18.73 -26.62 3.37
CA GLY A 190 19.64 -27.06 2.32
C GLY A 190 20.66 -26.00 1.91
N LYS A 191 21.93 -26.31 2.19
CA LYS A 191 23.11 -25.58 1.73
C LYS A 191 23.10 -25.44 0.21
N GLY A 192 23.24 -24.21 -0.29
CA GLY A 192 23.43 -23.90 -1.70
C GLY A 192 23.87 -22.45 -1.84
N ASP A 193 25.08 -22.26 -2.34
CA ASP A 193 25.80 -20.99 -2.34
C ASP A 193 25.25 -19.92 -3.32
N ASN A 194 25.51 -18.67 -2.91
CA ASN A 194 25.74 -17.45 -3.68
C ASN A 194 24.62 -16.41 -3.83
N ASN A 195 24.84 -15.33 -3.06
CA ASN A 195 24.38 -13.94 -3.22
C ASN A 195 22.92 -13.63 -2.90
N PHE A 196 22.49 -13.96 -1.69
CA PHE A 196 21.44 -13.18 -1.01
C PHE A 196 22.09 -11.97 -0.33
N THR A 197 21.82 -10.77 -0.84
CA THR A 197 21.87 -9.59 0.03
C THR A 197 20.91 -9.88 1.18
N ALA A 198 21.43 -9.92 2.41
CA ALA A 198 20.61 -10.14 3.59
C ALA A 198 19.48 -9.11 3.58
N LYS A 199 18.24 -9.55 3.34
CA LYS A 199 17.07 -8.69 3.48
C LYS A 199 17.10 -8.18 4.91
N GLU A 200 17.08 -6.86 5.08
CA GLU A 200 17.11 -6.23 6.39
C GLU A 200 15.91 -6.76 7.19
N LEU A 201 16.21 -7.45 8.29
CA LEU A 201 15.17 -7.90 9.20
C LEU A 201 14.68 -6.69 9.98
N VAL A 202 13.37 -6.46 9.95
CA VAL A 202 12.70 -5.37 10.63
C VAL A 202 11.75 -5.91 11.68
N GLU A 203 11.63 -5.17 12.78
CA GLU A 203 10.75 -5.49 13.89
C GLU A 203 9.40 -4.81 13.72
N ARG A 204 8.33 -5.56 14.01
CA ARG A 204 6.94 -5.06 14.01
C ARG A 204 6.22 -5.52 15.27
N ILE A 205 5.65 -4.56 15.99
CA ILE A 205 4.88 -4.82 17.21
C ILE A 205 3.40 -4.54 16.95
N GLY A 206 2.54 -5.43 17.43
CA GLY A 206 1.10 -5.31 17.29
C GLY A 206 0.34 -6.29 18.19
N TYR A 207 -0.94 -6.50 17.93
CA TYR A 207 -1.76 -7.48 18.64
C TYR A 207 -2.57 -8.35 17.68
N ILE A 208 -2.88 -9.58 18.07
CA ILE A 208 -3.74 -10.49 17.30
C ILE A 208 -5.13 -9.87 17.21
N HIS A 209 -5.52 -9.41 16.02
CA HIS A 209 -6.84 -8.86 15.78
C HIS A 209 -7.87 -9.93 15.43
N ASN A 210 -7.44 -10.95 14.69
CA ASN A 210 -8.30 -12.03 14.25
C ASN A 210 -7.49 -13.31 14.00
N VAL A 211 -8.10 -14.46 14.28
CA VAL A 211 -7.56 -15.78 13.93
C VAL A 211 -8.50 -16.39 12.88
N ASN A 212 -8.00 -16.56 11.66
CA ASN A 212 -8.76 -17.12 10.55
C ASN A 212 -8.24 -18.53 10.24
N ASN A 213 -8.94 -19.54 10.76
CA ASN A 213 -8.57 -20.95 10.57
C ASN A 213 -8.73 -21.40 9.11
N ASP A 214 -9.72 -20.88 8.38
CA ASP A 214 -9.96 -21.25 6.97
C ASP A 214 -8.83 -20.78 6.06
N ARG A 215 -8.33 -19.56 6.31
CA ARG A 215 -7.17 -18.98 5.60
C ARG A 215 -5.83 -19.32 6.23
N ARG A 216 -5.82 -20.09 7.33
CA ARG A 216 -4.61 -20.47 8.09
C ARG A 216 -3.71 -19.30 8.47
N ILE A 217 -4.32 -18.18 8.89
CA ILE A 217 -3.58 -16.97 9.31
C ILE A 217 -4.10 -16.42 10.64
N SER A 218 -3.19 -15.86 11.43
CA SER A 218 -3.51 -14.92 12.51
C SER A 218 -3.10 -13.52 12.04
N PHE A 219 -4.04 -12.59 11.99
CA PHE A 219 -3.80 -11.23 11.50
C PHE A 219 -3.46 -10.30 12.67
N ILE A 220 -2.31 -9.64 12.58
CA ILE A 220 -1.80 -8.72 13.60
C ILE A 220 -2.11 -7.29 13.19
N HIS A 221 -2.73 -6.51 14.07
CA HIS A 221 -2.85 -5.07 13.92
C HIS A 221 -1.66 -4.35 14.54
N ASP A 222 -1.08 -3.46 13.75
CA ASP A 222 0.16 -2.76 14.05
C ASP A 222 0.02 -1.23 14.07
N THR A 223 -1.22 -0.74 13.92
CA THR A 223 -1.59 0.66 14.09
C THR A 223 -2.87 0.79 14.90
N LYS A 224 -3.04 1.97 15.53
CA LYS A 224 -4.21 2.29 16.34
C LYS A 224 -5.52 2.40 15.54
N ASP A 225 -5.43 2.82 14.27
CA ASP A 225 -6.60 3.13 13.43
C ASP A 225 -7.02 1.99 12.46
N SER A 226 -6.48 0.78 12.68
CA SER A 226 -7.04 -0.53 12.29
C SER A 226 -7.26 -0.86 10.80
N ASN A 227 -6.50 -0.25 9.88
CA ASN A 227 -6.49 -0.66 8.46
C ASN A 227 -5.16 -1.23 7.99
N THR A 228 -4.16 -1.35 8.87
CA THR A 228 -2.86 -1.91 8.56
C THR A 228 -2.52 -3.00 9.56
N GLY A 229 -1.78 -3.99 9.06
CA GLY A 229 -1.47 -5.19 9.79
C GLY A 229 -0.62 -6.11 8.95
N PHE A 230 -0.25 -7.23 9.53
CA PHE A 230 0.46 -8.29 8.83
C PHE A 230 -0.07 -9.66 9.24
N PRO A 231 -0.14 -10.63 8.32
CA PRO A 231 -0.49 -11.99 8.66
C PRO A 231 0.72 -12.73 9.25
N ILE A 232 0.46 -13.62 10.19
CA ILE A 232 1.38 -14.71 10.55
C ILE A 232 0.69 -16.01 10.14
N TYR A 233 1.37 -16.81 9.32
CA TYR A 233 0.81 -18.04 8.75
C TYR A 233 0.93 -19.21 9.73
N HIS A 234 -0.16 -19.95 9.91
CA HIS A 234 -0.22 -21.12 10.80
C HIS A 234 0.63 -22.30 10.31
N GLU A 235 1.04 -22.28 9.05
CA GLU A 235 1.90 -23.32 8.48
C GLU A 235 3.33 -23.21 8.99
N GLU A 236 3.81 -21.98 9.15
CA GLU A 236 5.14 -21.67 9.68
C GLU A 236 5.13 -21.63 11.21
N PHE A 237 4.04 -21.11 11.79
CA PHE A 237 3.88 -20.94 13.24
C PHE A 237 2.53 -21.52 13.72
N PRO A 238 2.40 -22.86 13.86
CA PRO A 238 1.13 -23.51 14.17
C PRO A 238 0.51 -23.12 15.52
N GLU A 239 1.33 -22.72 16.48
CA GLU A 239 0.93 -22.34 17.82
C GLU A 239 0.22 -20.98 17.89
N ILE A 240 0.44 -20.09 16.91
CA ILE A 240 -0.14 -18.74 16.96
C ILE A 240 -1.67 -18.73 16.90
N LYS A 241 -2.28 -19.78 16.33
CA LYS A 241 -3.74 -19.92 16.25
C LYS A 241 -4.40 -20.18 17.62
N ASN A 242 -3.60 -20.58 18.62
CA ASN A 242 -4.09 -20.89 19.96
C ASN A 242 -4.08 -19.67 20.90
N TYR A 243 -3.43 -18.57 20.50
CA TYR A 243 -3.46 -17.34 21.28
C TYR A 243 -4.78 -16.60 21.13
N ALA A 244 -5.17 -15.91 22.20
CA ALA A 244 -6.41 -15.15 22.23
C ALA A 244 -6.32 -13.90 21.34
N ILE A 245 -7.48 -13.44 20.85
CA ILE A 245 -7.57 -12.10 20.26
C ILE A 245 -7.17 -11.08 21.34
N GLY A 246 -6.34 -10.11 20.93
CA GLY A 246 -5.76 -9.10 21.81
C GLY A 246 -4.37 -9.42 22.31
N THR A 247 -3.86 -10.65 22.13
CA THR A 247 -2.50 -11.02 22.52
C THR A 247 -1.46 -10.15 21.78
N PRO A 248 -0.58 -9.44 22.51
CA PRO A 248 0.51 -8.67 21.92
C PRO A 248 1.58 -9.57 21.32
N VAL A 249 2.11 -9.15 20.18
CA VAL A 249 3.12 -9.89 19.43
C VAL A 249 4.19 -8.92 18.93
N LYS A 250 5.45 -9.31 19.10
CA LYS A 250 6.60 -8.72 18.42
C LYS A 250 7.09 -9.70 17.37
N ALA A 251 7.01 -9.31 16.11
CA ALA A 251 7.45 -10.11 14.97
C ALA A 251 8.72 -9.52 14.37
N ILE A 252 9.68 -10.39 14.06
CA ILE A 252 10.87 -10.07 13.28
C ILE A 252 10.68 -10.68 11.91
N GLY A 253 10.89 -9.91 10.87
CA GLY A 253 10.61 -10.37 9.52
C GLY A 253 11.19 -9.46 8.46
N CYS A 254 10.82 -9.70 7.21
CA CYS A 254 11.23 -8.85 6.11
C CYS A 254 10.05 -8.51 5.21
N PHE A 255 10.16 -7.37 4.53
CA PHE A 255 9.22 -7.00 3.50
C PHE A 255 9.60 -7.66 2.16
N ILE A 256 8.61 -8.25 1.51
CA ILE A 256 8.71 -8.68 0.11
C ILE A 256 7.59 -7.96 -0.63
N GLY A 257 7.93 -6.86 -1.29
CA GLY A 257 6.95 -5.85 -1.71
C GLY A 257 6.30 -5.20 -0.49
N ASP A 258 4.99 -4.98 -0.55
CA ASP A 258 4.22 -4.38 0.55
C ASP A 258 3.80 -5.38 1.64
N ARG A 259 4.15 -6.65 1.48
CA ARG A 259 3.80 -7.71 2.41
C ARG A 259 4.96 -7.97 3.35
N PHE A 260 4.66 -7.90 4.64
CA PHE A 260 5.55 -8.34 5.70
C PHE A 260 5.44 -9.87 5.84
N TYR A 261 6.60 -10.54 5.83
CA TYR A 261 6.72 -11.97 6.09
C TYR A 261 7.47 -12.16 7.40
N THR A 262 6.86 -12.91 8.31
CA THR A 262 7.39 -13.16 9.63
C THR A 262 8.45 -14.25 9.57
N ASN A 263 9.66 -13.94 10.03
CA ASN A 263 10.73 -14.91 10.21
C ASN A 263 10.70 -15.53 11.61
N ASP A 264 10.31 -14.76 12.61
CA ASP A 264 10.15 -15.18 14.00
C ASP A 264 9.17 -14.24 14.71
N TYR A 265 8.57 -14.69 15.81
CA TYR A 265 7.76 -13.83 16.66
C TYR A 265 7.82 -14.28 18.11
N GLU A 266 7.58 -13.33 19.02
CA GLU A 266 7.36 -13.62 20.42
C GLU A 266 6.11 -12.91 20.94
N VAL A 267 5.48 -13.52 21.93
CA VAL A 267 4.41 -12.89 22.70
C VAL A 267 5.05 -11.98 23.74
N ILE A 268 4.59 -10.73 23.78
CA ILE A 268 5.15 -9.68 24.66
C ILE A 268 4.10 -9.19 25.65
N ASP A 269 4.51 -8.36 26.61
CA ASP A 269 3.57 -7.73 27.53
C ASP A 269 2.69 -6.69 26.81
N ILE A 270 1.47 -6.49 27.29
CA ILE A 270 0.56 -5.48 26.76
C ILE A 270 1.12 -4.06 26.86
N ASP A 271 1.95 -3.80 27.88
CA ASP A 271 2.59 -2.51 28.10
C ASP A 271 3.72 -2.23 27.08
N GLU A 272 4.13 -3.22 26.27
CA GLU A 272 5.09 -3.06 25.17
C GLU A 272 4.42 -2.65 23.83
N LEU A 273 3.08 -2.59 23.77
CA LEU A 273 2.40 -2.10 22.58
C LEU A 273 2.75 -0.63 22.31
N PRO A 274 2.94 -0.23 21.04
CA PRO A 274 3.28 1.15 20.66
C PRO A 274 2.06 2.10 20.70
N PHE A 275 1.05 1.78 21.51
CA PHE A 275 -0.21 2.53 21.61
C PHE A 275 -0.47 2.91 23.07
N GLN A 276 -1.30 3.94 23.26
CA GLN A 276 -1.87 4.18 24.57
C GLN A 276 -2.86 3.06 24.91
N VAL A 277 -2.52 2.27 25.93
CA VAL A 277 -3.35 1.19 26.45
C VAL A 277 -3.94 1.59 27.80
N MET A 278 -5.19 1.21 28.05
CA MET A 278 -5.81 1.30 29.37
C MET A 278 -6.49 -0.01 29.74
N ARG A 279 -6.33 -0.38 31.01
CA ARG A 279 -7.07 -1.48 31.65
C ARG A 279 -8.29 -0.86 32.34
N LEU A 280 -9.48 -1.29 31.94
CA LEU A 280 -10.74 -0.71 32.39
C LEU A 280 -11.68 -1.83 32.86
N SER A 281 -12.51 -1.52 33.84
CA SER A 281 -13.63 -2.37 34.24
C SER A 281 -14.93 -1.66 33.92
N GLY A 282 -15.94 -2.41 33.52
CA GLY A 282 -17.21 -1.83 33.13
C GLY A 282 -18.30 -2.84 32.85
N THR A 283 -19.42 -2.31 32.38
CA THR A 283 -20.61 -3.10 32.11
C THR A 283 -20.80 -3.25 30.60
N LEU A 284 -20.75 -4.50 30.12
CA LEU A 284 -20.96 -4.84 28.71
C LEU A 284 -22.46 -4.80 28.37
N LYS A 285 -22.79 -4.03 27.32
CA LYS A 285 -24.10 -4.00 26.67
C LYS A 285 -23.96 -4.44 25.22
N ILE A 286 -24.62 -5.54 24.89
CA ILE A 286 -24.61 -6.14 23.56
C ILE A 286 -25.89 -5.71 22.83
N HIS A 287 -25.72 -5.07 21.67
CA HIS A 287 -26.80 -4.73 20.75
C HIS A 287 -26.73 -5.65 19.52
N SER A 288 -27.75 -5.60 18.65
CA SER A 288 -27.86 -6.48 17.48
C SER A 288 -26.70 -6.36 16.48
N THR A 289 -26.04 -5.20 16.41
CA THR A 289 -25.00 -4.89 15.41
C THR A 289 -23.70 -4.38 16.00
N PHE A 290 -23.65 -4.14 17.32
CA PHE A 290 -22.47 -3.60 18.00
C PHE A 290 -22.53 -3.91 19.50
N ALA A 291 -21.40 -3.74 20.20
CA ALA A 291 -21.35 -3.83 21.64
C ALA A 291 -20.51 -2.70 22.24
N ILE A 292 -20.90 -2.26 23.43
CA ILE A 292 -20.25 -1.17 24.17
C ILE A 292 -20.04 -1.63 25.60
N ILE A 293 -18.85 -1.35 26.14
CA ILE A 293 -18.52 -1.48 27.55
C ILE A 293 -18.63 -0.10 28.18
N LYS A 294 -19.55 0.08 29.12
CA LYS A 294 -19.68 1.34 29.88
C LYS A 294 -18.68 1.35 31.02
N THR A 295 -17.73 2.28 30.98
CA THR A 295 -16.65 2.41 31.98
C THR A 295 -16.73 3.77 32.68
N ALA A 296 -15.91 3.97 33.72
CA ALA A 296 -15.85 5.24 34.45
C ALA A 296 -15.41 6.44 33.61
N ILE A 297 -14.67 6.20 32.52
CA ILE A 297 -14.13 7.23 31.64
C ILE A 297 -14.96 7.45 30.37
N GLY A 298 -16.03 6.66 30.19
CA GLY A 298 -16.90 6.72 29.02
C GLY A 298 -17.18 5.35 28.39
N ASP A 299 -17.74 5.41 27.19
CA ASP A 299 -18.13 4.23 26.42
C ASP A 299 -16.92 3.70 25.63
N VAL A 300 -16.63 2.39 25.77
CA VAL A 300 -15.58 1.68 25.02
C VAL A 300 -16.25 0.76 24.01
N TYR A 301 -15.93 0.94 22.73
CA TYR A 301 -16.46 0.10 21.66
C TYR A 301 -15.76 -1.26 21.65
N THR A 302 -16.51 -2.35 21.47
CA THR A 302 -15.94 -3.69 21.33
C THR A 302 -16.50 -4.43 20.12
N SER A 303 -15.68 -5.29 19.52
CA SER A 303 -16.09 -6.15 18.41
C SER A 303 -16.91 -7.33 18.93
N LEU A 304 -17.94 -7.73 18.18
CA LEU A 304 -18.73 -8.93 18.50
C LEU A 304 -17.84 -10.19 18.58
N ASN A 305 -16.71 -10.22 17.87
CA ASN A 305 -15.76 -11.34 17.92
C ASN A 305 -15.07 -11.48 19.28
N LEU A 306 -14.85 -10.38 20.01
CA LEU A 306 -14.24 -10.41 21.35
C LEU A 306 -15.19 -10.91 22.43
N ILE A 307 -16.50 -10.86 22.18
CA ILE A 307 -17.54 -11.07 23.18
C ILE A 307 -18.46 -12.25 22.85
N GLN A 308 -18.02 -13.16 21.97
CA GLN A 308 -18.83 -14.32 21.55
C GLN A 308 -19.26 -15.22 22.73
N LYS A 309 -18.50 -15.23 23.82
CA LYS A 309 -18.81 -15.99 25.05
C LYS A 309 -19.97 -15.40 25.88
N TYR A 310 -20.36 -14.15 25.65
CA TYR A 310 -21.39 -13.49 26.45
C TYR A 310 -22.76 -13.56 25.78
N ALA A 311 -23.79 -13.85 26.58
CA ALA A 311 -25.15 -13.90 26.09
C ALA A 311 -25.69 -12.50 25.74
N PRO A 312 -26.37 -12.32 24.59
CA PRO A 312 -27.03 -11.06 24.26
C PRO A 312 -28.16 -10.75 25.25
N ASN A 313 -28.55 -9.47 25.34
CA ASN A 313 -29.64 -8.99 26.23
C ASN A 313 -29.44 -9.27 27.73
N THR A 314 -28.24 -9.65 28.15
CA THR A 314 -27.83 -9.74 29.55
C THR A 314 -26.70 -8.77 29.82
N VAL A 315 -26.70 -8.23 31.03
CA VAL A 315 -25.73 -7.25 31.48
C VAL A 315 -24.58 -7.99 32.16
N HIS A 316 -23.37 -7.89 31.60
CA HIS A 316 -22.18 -8.55 32.15
C HIS A 316 -21.22 -7.51 32.72
N GLN A 317 -20.64 -7.81 33.88
CA GLN A 317 -19.45 -7.08 34.34
C GLN A 317 -18.25 -7.69 33.66
N VAL A 318 -17.41 -6.85 33.06
CA VAL A 318 -16.24 -7.27 32.30
C VAL A 318 -15.05 -6.39 32.62
N GLU A 319 -13.87 -6.98 32.48
CA GLU A 319 -12.63 -6.23 32.37
C GLU A 319 -12.23 -6.15 30.90
N CYS A 320 -11.61 -5.05 30.49
CA CYS A 320 -11.13 -4.91 29.13
C CYS A 320 -9.81 -4.16 29.07
N ILE A 321 -9.07 -4.46 28.00
CA ILE A 321 -7.92 -3.70 27.59
C ILE A 321 -8.35 -2.89 26.38
N ALA A 322 -8.24 -1.57 26.47
CA ALA A 322 -8.67 -0.63 25.46
C ALA A 322 -7.51 0.20 24.92
N ILE A 323 -7.56 0.50 23.62
CA ILE A 323 -6.66 1.42 22.94
C ILE A 323 -7.42 2.64 22.42
N GLU A 324 -6.73 3.77 22.29
CA GLU A 324 -7.28 4.94 21.61
C GLU A 324 -7.46 4.62 20.12
N ALA A 325 -8.65 4.88 19.57
CA ALA A 325 -8.93 4.68 18.14
C ALA A 325 -9.81 5.81 17.61
N TYR A 326 -9.53 6.26 16.38
CA TYR A 326 -10.33 7.30 15.74
C TYR A 326 -11.66 6.74 15.24
N ASN A 327 -12.77 7.28 15.74
CA ASN A 327 -14.11 6.96 15.25
C ASN A 327 -14.44 7.82 14.03
N LYS A 328 -14.27 7.27 12.83
CA LYS A 328 -14.58 7.96 11.56
C LYS A 328 -16.02 8.46 11.46
N LYS A 329 -17.00 7.79 12.10
CA LYS A 329 -18.41 8.20 12.05
C LYS A 329 -18.69 9.42 12.92
N GLN A 330 -18.04 9.51 14.08
CA GLN A 330 -18.21 10.61 15.03
C GLN A 330 -17.16 11.72 14.85
N GLN A 331 -16.16 11.49 14.01
CA GLN A 331 -15.00 12.37 13.78
C GLN A 331 -14.19 12.71 15.04
N GLU A 332 -14.23 11.84 16.03
CA GLU A 332 -13.61 12.03 17.34
C GLU A 332 -12.76 10.80 17.74
N ASN A 333 -11.78 11.00 18.61
CA ASN A 333 -11.05 9.88 19.24
C ASN A 333 -11.96 9.23 20.28
N GLY A 334 -11.95 7.90 20.32
CA GLY A 334 -12.64 7.13 21.33
C GLY A 334 -11.80 5.93 21.78
N TRP A 335 -12.42 5.05 22.56
CA TRP A 335 -11.77 3.85 23.09
C TRP A 335 -12.31 2.61 22.42
N LYS A 336 -11.41 1.72 22.01
CA LYS A 336 -11.74 0.42 21.42
C LYS A 336 -11.10 -0.69 22.24
N ALA A 337 -11.91 -1.65 22.68
CA ALA A 337 -11.42 -2.85 23.34
C ALA A 337 -10.69 -3.75 22.34
N ILE A 338 -9.52 -4.23 22.73
CA ILE A 338 -8.74 -5.25 22.02
C ILE A 338 -8.78 -6.60 22.75
N TRP A 339 -9.22 -6.61 24.00
CA TRP A 339 -9.43 -7.80 24.82
C TRP A 339 -10.55 -7.56 25.84
N VAL A 340 -11.32 -8.60 26.17
CA VAL A 340 -12.45 -8.55 27.12
C VAL A 340 -12.55 -9.86 27.90
N GLU A 341 -12.65 -9.78 29.24
CA GLU A 341 -12.83 -10.93 30.13
C GLU A 341 -14.01 -10.84 31.11
#